data_AF-A0A4Q4UVA7-F1
#
_entry.id   AF-A0A4Q4UVA7-F1
#
_cell.length_a   1.000
_cell.length_b   1.000
_cell.length_c   1.000
_cell.angle_alpha   90.00
_cell.angle_beta   90.00
_cell.angle_gamma   90.00
#
_symmetry.space_group_name_H-M   'P 1'
#
loop_
_entity.id
_entity.type
_entity.pdbx_description
1 polymer ?
#
loop_
_entity_poly.entity_id
_entity_poly.type
_entity_poly.pdbx_seq_one_letter_code
_entity_poly.pdbx_strand_id
1 'polypeptide(L)'
;MLLQEALLELVAEGFAVRSALGDWYANFQQWSAGTGTPEDNPQSILATIYFHGISIYLSGIFDYRSQFNEIPTPTISQAVVQNHVDAILGKTETTLKTANLAPVLFFFPLRVAGARVTTIREAESIRVMLQEISARGFVIADAFTADLNSLWRRKGI
;
A
#
# COMPACT_ATOMS: atom_id res chain seq x y z
N MET A 1 8.89 25.83 -20.16
CA MET A 1 8.02 26.65 -19.31
C MET A 1 6.78 25.84 -18.91
N LEU A 2 5.87 25.52 -19.83
CA LEU A 2 4.64 24.77 -19.54
C LEU A 2 4.83 23.40 -18.84
N LEU A 3 5.85 22.62 -19.22
CA LEU A 3 6.09 21.31 -18.58
C LEU A 3 6.55 21.45 -17.12
N GLN A 4 7.40 22.43 -16.82
CA GLN A 4 7.94 22.59 -15.47
C GLN A 4 6.87 23.12 -14.51
N GLU A 5 6.01 24.02 -14.99
CA GLU A 5 4.83 24.48 -14.25
C GLU A 5 3.89 23.32 -13.93
N ALA A 6 3.56 22.47 -14.92
CA ALA A 6 2.72 21.30 -14.71
C ALA A 6 3.33 20.28 -13.72
N LEU A 7 4.65 20.10 -13.72
CA LEU A 7 5.32 19.23 -12.74
C LEU A 7 5.24 19.79 -11.32
N LEU A 8 5.40 21.11 -11.16
CA LEU A 8 5.29 21.78 -9.86
C LEU A 8 3.85 21.75 -9.32
N GLU A 9 2.85 21.93 -10.20
CA GLU A 9 1.43 21.79 -9.84
C GLU A 9 1.13 20.37 -9.34
N LEU A 10 1.59 19.34 -10.06
CA LEU A 10 1.38 17.96 -9.64
C LEU A 10 2.06 17.63 -8.30
N VAL A 11 3.23 18.21 -8.05
CA VAL A 11 3.93 18.08 -6.78
C VAL A 11 3.15 18.75 -5.65
N ALA A 12 2.62 19.95 -5.86
CA ALA A 12 1.79 20.66 -4.88
C ALA A 12 0.52 19.88 -4.55
N GLU A 13 -0.16 19.33 -5.56
CA GLU A 13 -1.31 18.43 -5.35
C GLU A 13 -0.91 17.19 -4.56
N GLY A 14 0.24 16.58 -4.87
CA GLY A 14 0.73 15.42 -4.14
C GLY A 14 0.99 15.71 -2.66
N PHE A 15 1.53 16.88 -2.32
CA PHE A 15 1.69 17.32 -0.93
C PHE A 15 0.33 17.48 -0.24
N ALA A 16 -0.63 18.12 -0.91
CA ALA A 16 -1.98 18.31 -0.36
C ALA A 16 -2.68 16.98 -0.08
N VAL A 17 -2.64 16.04 -1.04
CA VAL A 17 -3.24 14.70 -0.89
C VAL A 17 -2.57 13.90 0.23
N ARG A 18 -1.23 13.96 0.32
CA ARG A 18 -0.50 13.28 1.41
C ARG A 18 -0.85 13.85 2.78
N SER A 19 -0.95 15.17 2.89
CA SER A 19 -1.37 15.82 4.14
C SER A 19 -2.77 15.37 4.54
N ALA A 20 -3.74 15.43 3.61
CA ALA A 20 -5.11 15.01 3.86
C ALA A 20 -5.22 13.53 4.28
N LEU A 21 -4.41 12.65 3.68
CA LEU A 21 -4.36 11.24 4.06
C LEU A 21 -3.78 11.05 5.48
N GLY A 22 -2.75 11.81 5.83
CA GLY A 22 -2.16 11.82 7.17
C GLY A 22 -3.14 12.33 8.22
N ASP A 23 -3.82 13.44 7.95
CA ASP A 23 -4.83 14.02 8.83
C ASP A 23 -6.01 13.06 9.03
N TRP A 24 -6.49 12.43 7.95
CA TRP A 24 -7.52 11.39 8.04
C TRP A 24 -7.09 10.26 8.95
N TYR A 25 -5.86 9.74 8.82
CA TYR A 25 -5.41 8.62 9.64
C TYR A 25 -5.25 9.01 11.11
N ALA A 26 -4.69 10.20 11.38
CA ALA A 26 -4.58 10.72 12.74
C ALA A 26 -5.96 10.85 13.40
N ASN A 27 -6.94 11.42 12.71
CA ASN A 27 -8.31 11.55 13.19
C ASN A 27 -8.97 10.18 13.39
N PHE A 28 -8.75 9.24 12.48
CA PHE A 28 -9.26 7.88 12.58
C PHE A 28 -8.70 7.14 13.82
N GLN A 29 -7.40 7.28 14.09
CA GLN A 29 -6.77 6.70 15.27
C GLN A 29 -7.33 7.31 16.57
N GLN A 30 -7.48 8.63 16.63
CA GLN A 30 -8.09 9.30 17.79
C GLN A 30 -9.54 8.85 18.03
N TRP A 31 -10.33 8.77 16.96
CA TRP A 31 -11.72 8.30 17.03
C TRP A 31 -11.80 6.85 17.51
N SER A 32 -10.97 5.97 16.97
CA SER A 32 -10.89 4.54 17.33
C SER A 32 -10.54 4.36 18.82
N ALA A 33 -9.60 5.16 19.34
CA ALA A 33 -9.20 5.09 20.75
C ALA A 33 -10.25 5.65 21.73
N GLY A 34 -11.05 6.63 21.31
CA GLY A 34 -11.96 7.35 22.20
C GLY A 34 -13.34 6.70 22.40
N THR A 35 -14.04 6.38 21.31
CA THR A 35 -15.45 5.91 21.35
C THR A 35 -15.90 5.16 20.07
N GLY A 36 -15.00 4.96 19.10
CA GLY A 36 -15.32 4.43 17.77
C GLY A 36 -15.58 2.92 17.72
N THR A 37 -15.72 2.39 16.49
CA THR A 37 -15.75 0.94 16.25
C THR A 37 -14.37 0.36 16.59
N PRO A 38 -14.25 -0.78 17.31
CA PRO A 38 -12.96 -1.29 17.79
C PRO A 38 -11.91 -1.42 16.69
N GLU A 39 -10.62 -1.32 17.03
CA GLU A 39 -9.52 -1.57 16.08
C GLU A 39 -9.62 -2.95 15.41
N ASP A 40 -10.25 -3.91 16.09
CA ASP A 40 -10.50 -5.27 15.59
C ASP A 40 -11.71 -5.35 14.65
N ASN A 41 -12.45 -4.27 14.45
CA ASN A 41 -13.54 -4.24 13.50
C ASN A 41 -13.01 -4.43 12.07
N PRO A 42 -13.59 -5.35 11.28
CA PRO A 42 -13.08 -5.65 9.94
C PRO A 42 -12.97 -4.41 9.02
N GLN A 43 -13.94 -3.51 9.05
CA GLN A 43 -13.94 -2.30 8.23
C GLN A 43 -12.85 -1.32 8.69
N SER A 44 -12.64 -1.17 10.00
CA SER A 44 -11.53 -0.38 10.58
C SER A 44 -10.16 -0.94 10.17
N ILE A 45 -9.98 -2.25 10.23
CA ILE A 45 -8.73 -2.91 9.79
C ILE A 45 -8.52 -2.68 8.28
N LEU A 46 -9.58 -2.85 7.48
CA LEU A 46 -9.50 -2.64 6.04
C LEU A 46 -9.12 -1.20 5.69
N ALA A 47 -9.75 -0.21 6.32
CA ALA A 47 -9.42 1.20 6.15
C ALA A 47 -7.94 1.47 6.50
N THR A 48 -7.45 0.86 7.59
CA THR A 48 -6.03 0.95 7.99
C THR A 48 -5.10 0.35 6.93
N ILE A 49 -5.41 -0.84 6.40
CA ILE A 49 -4.62 -1.47 5.34
C ILE A 49 -4.59 -0.57 4.09
N TYR A 50 -5.72 0.04 3.71
CA TYR A 50 -5.79 0.96 2.58
C TYR A 50 -4.97 2.22 2.81
N PHE A 51 -4.95 2.77 4.01
CA PHE A 51 -4.06 3.89 4.33
C PHE A 51 -2.59 3.57 4.08
N HIS A 52 -2.11 2.41 4.53
CA HIS A 52 -0.73 2.01 4.27
C HIS A 52 -0.48 1.82 2.77
N GLY A 53 -1.41 1.17 2.06
CA GLY A 53 -1.31 0.98 0.60
C GLY A 53 -1.27 2.30 -0.18
N ILE A 54 -2.18 3.23 0.12
CA ILE A 54 -2.24 4.55 -0.52
C ILE A 54 -0.99 5.37 -0.18
N SER A 55 -0.50 5.32 1.07
CA SER A 55 0.71 6.05 1.48
C SER A 55 1.94 5.67 0.66
N ILE A 56 2.11 4.37 0.38
CA ILE A 56 3.15 3.86 -0.52
C ILE A 56 2.87 4.27 -1.96
N TYR A 57 1.63 4.08 -2.44
CA TYR A 57 1.25 4.39 -3.82
C TYR A 57 1.54 5.85 -4.18
N LEU A 58 1.17 6.79 -3.30
CA LEU A 58 1.44 8.22 -3.48
C LEU A 58 2.93 8.52 -3.55
N SER A 59 3.78 7.80 -2.81
CA SER A 59 5.24 7.95 -2.94
C SER A 59 5.71 7.46 -4.31
N GLY A 60 5.11 6.36 -4.78
CA GLY A 60 5.39 5.75 -6.07
C GLY A 60 5.13 6.64 -7.28
N ILE A 61 4.20 7.59 -7.18
CA ILE A 61 3.89 8.52 -8.28
C ILE A 61 5.14 9.31 -8.68
N PHE A 62 5.96 9.67 -7.68
CA PHE A 62 7.10 10.58 -7.85
C PHE A 62 8.43 9.85 -7.93
N ASP A 63 8.63 8.72 -7.22
CA ASP A 63 9.92 8.05 -7.14
C ASP A 63 10.28 7.15 -8.35
N TYR A 64 9.31 6.81 -9.22
CA TYR A 64 9.57 6.05 -10.46
C TYR A 64 9.90 6.94 -11.66
N ARG A 65 9.75 8.26 -11.56
CA ARG A 65 9.74 9.18 -12.70
C ARG A 65 10.91 10.16 -12.58
N SER A 66 11.87 10.05 -13.50
CA SER A 66 13.07 10.89 -13.50
C SER A 66 12.78 12.38 -13.63
N GLN A 67 11.60 12.76 -14.13
CA GLN A 67 11.14 14.15 -14.21
C GLN A 67 11.10 14.86 -12.85
N PHE A 68 11.01 14.10 -11.74
CA PHE A 68 10.94 14.67 -10.40
C PHE A 68 12.24 14.62 -9.61
N ASN A 69 13.34 14.08 -10.17
CA ASN A 69 14.59 13.88 -9.42
C ASN A 69 15.17 15.18 -8.84
N GLU A 70 14.94 16.30 -9.52
CA GLU A 70 15.44 17.63 -9.13
C GLU A 70 14.36 18.48 -8.42
N ILE A 71 13.18 17.90 -8.15
CA ILE A 71 12.05 18.60 -7.54
C ILE A 71 11.76 17.97 -6.17
N PRO A 72 11.68 18.76 -5.08
CA PRO A 72 11.20 18.26 -3.80
C PRO A 72 9.80 17.67 -3.95
N THR A 73 9.63 16.39 -3.64
CA THR A 73 8.38 15.65 -3.84
C THR A 73 7.80 15.13 -2.53
N PRO A 74 6.50 14.83 -2.48
CA PRO A 74 5.86 14.20 -1.33
C PRO A 74 6.17 12.69 -1.28
N THR A 75 7.43 12.31 -1.44
CA THR A 75 7.91 10.93 -1.24
C THR A 75 8.20 10.68 0.23
N ILE A 76 8.12 9.42 0.64
CA ILE A 76 8.51 8.97 1.98
C ILE A 76 9.80 8.16 1.91
N SER A 77 10.56 8.12 3.01
CA SER A 77 11.82 7.37 3.05
C SER A 77 11.59 5.87 2.93
N GLN A 78 12.62 5.14 2.49
CA GLN A 78 12.55 3.68 2.37
C GLN A 78 12.19 2.99 3.69
N ALA A 79 12.68 3.51 4.83
CA ALA A 79 12.33 2.99 6.14
C ALA A 79 10.82 3.14 6.44
N VAL A 80 10.23 4.29 6.09
CA VAL A 80 8.80 4.52 6.25
C VAL A 80 7.99 3.63 5.29
N VAL A 81 8.46 3.44 4.05
CA VAL A 81 7.86 2.48 3.12
C VAL A 81 7.82 1.09 3.73
N GLN A 82 8.91 0.61 4.35
CA GLN A 82 8.91 -0.71 4.95
C GLN A 82 7.98 -0.84 6.16
N ASN A 83 7.85 0.20 6.99
CA ASN A 83 6.84 0.19 8.05
C ASN A 83 5.42 0.02 7.49
N HIS A 84 5.11 0.65 6.35
CA HIS A 84 3.83 0.44 5.67
C HIS A 84 3.70 -0.96 5.08
N VAL A 85 4.76 -1.52 4.48
CA VAL A 85 4.77 -2.90 3.97
C VAL A 85 4.48 -3.89 5.10
N ASP A 86 5.23 -3.81 6.20
CA ASP A 86 5.05 -4.70 7.35
C ASP A 86 3.64 -4.62 7.92
N ALA A 87 3.09 -3.41 8.03
CA ALA A 87 1.72 -3.21 8.49
C ALA A 87 0.67 -3.83 7.55
N ILE A 88 0.85 -3.72 6.23
CA ILE A 88 -0.02 -4.37 5.24
C ILE A 88 0.07 -5.88 5.38
N LEU A 89 1.27 -6.45 5.45
CA LEU A 89 1.46 -7.91 5.53
C LEU A 89 0.83 -8.47 6.80
N GLY A 90 1.18 -7.92 7.96
CA GLY A 90 0.67 -8.40 9.25
C GLY A 90 -0.84 -8.31 9.35
N LYS A 91 -1.42 -7.15 8.99
CA LYS A 91 -2.88 -6.96 9.09
C LYS A 91 -3.62 -7.82 8.06
N THR A 92 -3.13 -7.90 6.82
CA THR A 92 -3.81 -8.69 5.77
C THR A 92 -3.79 -10.17 6.11
N GLU A 93 -2.66 -10.70 6.59
CA GLU A 93 -2.54 -12.11 6.95
C GLU A 93 -3.54 -12.50 8.05
N THR A 94 -3.64 -11.70 9.12
CA THR A 94 -4.61 -11.96 10.18
C THR A 94 -6.04 -11.83 9.65
N THR A 95 -6.33 -10.76 8.90
CA THR A 95 -7.69 -10.43 8.46
C THR A 95 -8.25 -11.45 7.48
N LEU A 96 -7.42 -11.97 6.56
CA LEU A 96 -7.84 -13.04 5.63
C LEU A 96 -8.35 -14.27 6.39
N LYS A 97 -7.74 -14.59 7.54
CA LYS A 97 -8.07 -15.77 8.36
C LYS A 97 -9.27 -15.54 9.28
N THR A 98 -9.44 -14.33 9.82
CA THR A 98 -10.37 -14.08 10.93
C THR A 98 -11.60 -13.25 10.56
N ALA A 99 -11.54 -12.42 9.52
CA ALA A 99 -12.60 -11.48 9.20
C ALA A 99 -13.50 -11.97 8.05
N ASN A 100 -14.78 -11.60 8.12
CA ASN A 100 -15.74 -11.82 7.03
C ASN A 100 -15.67 -10.68 6.00
N LEU A 101 -14.52 -10.52 5.36
CA LEU A 101 -14.31 -9.58 4.27
C LEU A 101 -14.05 -10.32 2.96
N ALA A 102 -14.51 -9.75 1.86
CA ALA A 102 -14.23 -10.30 0.54
C ALA A 102 -12.71 -10.24 0.27
N PRO A 103 -12.04 -11.37 0.01
CA PRO A 103 -10.59 -11.45 -0.19
C PRO A 103 -10.05 -10.52 -1.30
N VAL A 104 -10.85 -10.23 -2.32
CA VAL A 104 -10.55 -9.27 -3.40
C VAL A 104 -10.17 -7.88 -2.89
N LEU A 105 -10.67 -7.48 -1.72
CA LEU A 105 -10.42 -6.14 -1.16
C LEU A 105 -8.95 -5.92 -0.83
N PHE A 106 -8.15 -6.98 -0.70
CA PHE A 106 -6.72 -6.90 -0.37
C PHE A 106 -5.80 -6.83 -1.59
N PHE A 107 -6.32 -6.88 -2.83
CA PHE A 107 -5.48 -6.85 -4.02
C PHE A 107 -4.66 -5.58 -4.17
N PHE A 108 -5.30 -4.42 -4.05
CA PHE A 108 -4.59 -3.14 -4.19
C PHE A 108 -3.45 -3.02 -3.15
N PRO A 109 -3.71 -3.19 -1.84
CA PRO A 109 -2.66 -3.12 -0.83
C PRO A 109 -1.53 -4.15 -1.04
N LEU A 110 -1.88 -5.40 -1.36
CA LEU A 110 -0.89 -6.47 -1.60
C LEU A 110 -0.04 -6.22 -2.85
N ARG A 111 -0.63 -5.71 -3.94
CA ARG A 111 0.14 -5.34 -5.14
C ARG A 111 1.12 -4.22 -4.83
N VAL A 112 0.67 -3.19 -4.11
CA VAL A 112 1.52 -2.04 -3.78
C VAL A 112 2.65 -2.45 -2.82
N ALA A 113 2.35 -3.22 -1.77
CA ALA A 113 3.36 -3.78 -0.88
C ALA A 113 4.33 -4.69 -1.65
N GLY A 114 3.80 -5.54 -2.55
CA GLY A 114 4.57 -6.43 -3.41
C GLY A 114 5.58 -5.70 -4.28
N ALA A 115 5.24 -4.51 -4.77
CA ALA A 115 6.17 -3.69 -5.53
C ALA A 115 7.33 -3.13 -4.69
N ARG A 116 7.23 -3.15 -3.35
CA ARG A 116 8.17 -2.54 -2.40
C ARG A 116 8.88 -3.52 -1.47
N VAL A 117 8.56 -4.81 -1.53
CA VAL A 117 9.30 -5.82 -0.76
C VAL A 117 10.80 -5.76 -1.05
N THR A 118 11.57 -6.01 0.00
CA THR A 118 13.03 -6.06 0.00
C THR A 118 13.57 -7.43 0.39
N THR A 119 12.75 -8.32 0.93
CA THR A 119 13.17 -9.65 1.35
C THR A 119 12.39 -10.77 0.66
N ILE A 120 13.04 -11.93 0.51
CA ILE A 120 12.40 -13.16 0.02
C ILE A 120 11.22 -13.55 0.92
N ARG A 121 11.36 -13.34 2.23
CA ARG A 121 10.31 -13.65 3.20
C ARG A 121 9.05 -12.81 2.96
N GLU A 122 9.19 -11.50 2.77
CA GLU A 122 8.05 -10.62 2.45
C GLU A 122 7.38 -11.03 1.14
N ALA A 123 8.18 -11.31 0.10
CA ALA A 123 7.67 -11.77 -1.20
C ALA A 123 6.86 -13.07 -1.06
N GLU A 124 7.37 -14.03 -0.28
CA GLU A 124 6.67 -15.29 -0.01
C GLU A 124 5.37 -15.07 0.77
N SER A 125 5.37 -14.22 1.79
CA SER A 125 4.14 -13.86 2.52
C SER A 125 3.05 -13.31 1.59
N ILE A 126 3.41 -12.44 0.64
CA ILE A 126 2.47 -11.92 -0.37
C ILE A 126 1.99 -13.03 -1.29
N ARG A 127 2.89 -13.91 -1.74
CA ARG A 127 2.54 -15.04 -2.60
C ARG A 127 1.50 -15.94 -1.95
N VAL A 128 1.70 -16.29 -0.69
CA VAL A 128 0.76 -17.13 0.09
C VAL A 128 -0.61 -16.45 0.20
N MET A 129 -0.65 -15.16 0.53
CA MET A 129 -1.93 -14.43 0.63
C MET A 129 -2.65 -14.32 -0.71
N LEU A 130 -1.93 -14.09 -1.82
CA LEU A 130 -2.54 -14.05 -3.15
C LEU A 130 -3.05 -15.42 -3.60
N GLN A 131 -2.32 -16.50 -3.29
CA GLN A 131 -2.77 -17.87 -3.52
C GLN A 131 -4.05 -18.18 -2.74
N GLU A 132 -4.12 -17.76 -1.48
CA GLU A 132 -5.33 -17.89 -0.66
C GLU A 132 -6.52 -17.13 -1.27
N ILE A 133 -6.30 -15.90 -1.75
CA ILE A 133 -7.34 -15.12 -2.43
C ILE A 133 -7.80 -15.82 -3.72
N SER A 134 -6.87 -16.38 -4.49
CA SER A 134 -7.16 -17.17 -5.70
C SER A 134 -8.02 -18.39 -5.38
N ALA A 135 -7.63 -19.16 -4.36
CA ALA A 135 -8.35 -20.36 -3.91
C ALA A 135 -9.77 -20.07 -3.42
N ARG A 136 -10.04 -18.83 -2.96
CA ARG A 136 -11.38 -18.36 -2.58
C ARG A 136 -12.21 -17.85 -3.77
N GLY A 137 -11.78 -18.11 -5.00
CA GLY A 137 -12.54 -17.85 -6.24
C GLY A 137 -12.14 -16.58 -7.00
N PHE A 138 -11.15 -15.82 -6.52
CA PHE A 138 -10.69 -14.59 -7.18
C PHE A 138 -9.44 -14.85 -8.02
N VAL A 139 -9.60 -15.58 -9.13
CA VAL A 139 -8.52 -16.06 -10.02
C VAL A 139 -7.62 -14.95 -10.57
N ILE A 140 -8.10 -13.70 -10.62
CA ILE A 140 -7.27 -12.55 -11.01
C ILE A 140 -6.02 -12.38 -10.10
N ALA A 141 -6.04 -12.93 -8.89
CA ALA A 141 -4.88 -13.02 -8.00
C ALA A 141 -3.66 -13.70 -8.66
N ASP A 142 -3.89 -14.65 -9.57
CA ASP A 142 -2.81 -15.35 -10.28
C ASP A 142 -2.06 -14.41 -11.23
N ALA A 143 -2.78 -13.49 -11.90
CA ALA A 143 -2.18 -12.47 -12.74
C ALA A 143 -1.34 -11.49 -11.91
N PHE A 144 -1.84 -11.04 -10.76
CA PHE A 144 -1.05 -10.21 -9.83
C PHE A 144 0.20 -10.94 -9.33
N THR A 145 0.08 -12.24 -9.03
CA THR A 145 1.20 -13.08 -8.60
C THR A 145 2.26 -13.21 -9.70
N ALA A 146 1.85 -13.41 -10.95
CA ALA A 146 2.75 -13.48 -12.09
C ALA A 146 3.51 -12.16 -12.32
N ASP A 147 2.80 -11.02 -12.28
CA ASP A 147 3.38 -9.67 -12.38
C ASP A 147 4.45 -9.43 -11.31
N LEU A 148 4.11 -9.74 -10.05
CA LEU A 148 4.99 -9.56 -8.91
C LEU A 148 6.21 -10.48 -8.98
N ASN A 149 6.04 -11.75 -9.35
CA ASN A 149 7.15 -12.68 -9.56
C ASN A 149 8.14 -12.17 -10.62
N SER A 150 7.64 -11.60 -11.72
CA SER A 150 8.51 -10.98 -12.74
C SER A 150 9.30 -9.80 -12.16
N LEU A 151 8.64 -8.96 -11.36
CA LEU A 151 9.28 -7.84 -10.68
C LEU A 151 10.35 -8.29 -9.68
N TRP A 152 10.05 -9.28 -8.83
CA TRP A 152 10.96 -9.80 -7.81
C TRP A 152 12.21 -10.43 -8.42
N ARG A 153 12.05 -11.23 -9.49
CA ARG A 153 13.19 -11.75 -10.26
C ARG A 153 14.12 -10.66 -10.78
N ARG A 154 13.56 -9.55 -11.28
CA ARG A 154 14.37 -8.39 -11.74
C ARG A 154 15.11 -7.69 -10.59
N LYS A 155 14.60 -7.79 -9.36
CA LYS A 155 15.24 -7.28 -8.15
C LYS A 155 16.24 -8.26 -7.52
N GLY A 156 16.33 -9.50 -8.02
CA GLY A 156 17.14 -10.55 -7.40
C GLY A 156 16.53 -11.11 -6.10
N ILE A 157 15.21 -11.02 -5.95
CA ILE A 157 14.42 -11.65 -4.88
C ILE A 157 13.82 -12.96 -5.40
#